data_AF-A0A640S8N8-F1
#
_entry.id   AF-A0A640S8N8-F1
#
_cell.length_a   1.000
_cell.length_b   1.000
_cell.length_c   1.000
_cell.angle_alpha   90.00
_cell.angle_beta   90.00
_cell.angle_gamma   90.00
#
_symmetry.space_group_name_H-M   'P 1'
#
loop_
_entity.id
_entity.type
_entity.pdbx_description
1 polymer ?
#
loop_
_entity_poly.entity_id
_entity_poly.type
_entity_poly.pdbx_seq_one_letter_code
_entity_poly.pdbx_strand_id
1 'polypeptide(L)'
;MTAAQPSSDPSLRRYLEHPRGGPTVLRIVLGTQLRRLREGAGITREAAGDAIRGSHAKISRLELGRVSCKERDVADLLTLYNVTDEAIRSDFLKLARKTSSPGWWHQYNDVLPGWFETHIGLEEAASVIRTYEVQFVPGLLQTPDYARAVAQLGHPRSSPEEIERRVQLRVQRQELLTVPDAPRVWAVIDEASLRRPLGGPDVMAGQLRHLLKMTELPNVTLRWPGGGRWPDHDPALPGAGPAGHRLSGAAHQRALSGQAR
;
A
#
# COMPACT_ATOMS: atom_id res chain seq x y z
N MET A 1 12.45 35.09 -20.55
CA MET A 1 11.60 34.37 -19.58
C MET A 1 10.95 33.22 -20.33
N THR A 2 11.56 32.04 -20.27
CA THR A 2 11.09 30.86 -21.01
C THR A 2 9.94 30.27 -20.21
N ALA A 3 8.73 30.34 -20.75
CA ALA A 3 7.58 29.67 -20.17
C ALA A 3 7.91 28.19 -20.00
N ALA A 4 7.81 27.68 -18.77
CA ALA A 4 7.79 26.25 -18.53
C ALA A 4 6.55 25.70 -19.27
N GLN A 5 6.77 25.21 -20.50
CA GLN A 5 5.74 24.48 -21.22
C GLN A 5 5.35 23.31 -20.31
N PRO A 6 4.10 23.22 -19.84
CA PRO A 6 3.68 22.03 -19.14
C PRO A 6 3.76 20.93 -20.18
N SER A 7 4.75 20.04 -20.05
CA SER A 7 4.70 18.77 -20.75
C SER A 7 3.30 18.23 -20.43
N SER A 8 2.46 18.06 -21.46
CA SER A 8 1.16 17.44 -21.34
C SER A 8 1.40 16.04 -20.78
N ASP A 9 1.50 15.90 -19.47
CA ASP A 9 2.02 14.70 -18.82
C ASP A 9 0.98 13.60 -19.09
N PRO A 10 1.28 12.63 -19.99
CA PRO A 10 0.34 11.57 -20.33
C PRO A 10 0.01 10.69 -19.12
N SER A 11 0.69 10.88 -17.98
CA SER A 11 0.39 10.21 -16.72
C SER A 11 -0.95 10.61 -16.12
N LEU A 12 -1.37 11.88 -16.13
CA LEU A 12 -2.60 12.30 -15.42
C LEU A 12 -3.86 11.73 -16.08
N ARG A 13 -3.94 11.79 -17.41
CA ARG A 13 -5.06 11.22 -18.17
C ARG A 13 -5.17 9.72 -17.98
N ARG A 14 -4.04 9.01 -17.91
CA ARG A 14 -4.02 7.57 -17.58
C ARG A 14 -4.74 7.25 -16.28
N TYR A 15 -4.54 8.03 -15.22
CA TYR A 15 -5.22 7.82 -13.93
C TYR A 15 -6.70 8.24 -13.95
N LEU A 16 -7.09 9.13 -14.86
CA LEU A 16 -8.49 9.52 -15.05
C LEU A 16 -9.28 8.47 -15.84
N GLU A 17 -8.67 7.89 -16.88
CA GLU A 17 -9.24 6.89 -17.79
C GLU A 17 -9.21 5.48 -17.18
N HIS A 18 -8.14 5.15 -16.46
CA HIS A 18 -7.94 3.86 -15.82
C HIS A 18 -7.65 4.10 -14.33
N PRO A 19 -8.68 4.41 -13.52
CA PRO A 19 -8.52 4.53 -12.08
C PRO A 19 -8.25 3.15 -11.46
N ARG A 20 -7.02 2.63 -11.64
CA ARG A 20 -6.50 1.56 -10.82
C ARG A 20 -6.05 2.21 -9.51
N GLY A 21 -6.82 1.95 -8.45
CA GLY A 21 -6.54 2.46 -7.12
C GLY A 21 -7.59 3.44 -6.61
N GLY A 22 -7.91 3.29 -5.33
CA GLY A 22 -8.83 4.15 -4.62
C GLY A 22 -8.32 5.59 -4.43
N PRO A 23 -9.06 6.40 -3.67
CA PRO A 23 -8.77 7.83 -3.44
C PRO A 23 -7.32 8.13 -3.02
N THR A 24 -6.65 7.20 -2.34
CA THR A 24 -5.25 7.31 -1.90
C THR A 24 -4.28 7.49 -3.07
N VAL A 25 -4.36 6.67 -4.12
CA VAL A 25 -3.44 6.80 -5.26
C VAL A 25 -3.69 8.09 -6.02
N LEU A 26 -4.96 8.47 -6.18
CA LEU A 26 -5.32 9.73 -6.82
C LEU A 26 -4.75 10.93 -6.05
N ARG A 27 -4.72 10.90 -4.71
CA ARG A 27 -4.09 11.93 -3.89
C ARG A 27 -2.57 11.98 -4.09
N ILE A 28 -1.91 10.82 -4.15
CA ILE A 28 -0.46 10.73 -4.38
C ILE A 28 -0.10 11.30 -5.76
N VAL A 29 -0.85 10.94 -6.79
CA VAL A 29 -0.67 11.45 -8.16
C VAL A 29 -0.88 12.96 -8.19
N LEU A 30 -2.00 13.45 -7.66
CA LEU A 30 -2.33 14.88 -7.61
C LEU A 30 -1.24 15.67 -6.86
N GLY A 31 -0.86 15.21 -5.67
CA GLY A 31 0.17 15.84 -4.84
C GLY A 31 1.53 15.88 -5.52
N THR A 32 1.94 14.78 -6.15
CA THR A 32 3.20 14.69 -6.89
C THR A 32 3.23 15.66 -8.07
N GLN A 33 2.13 15.77 -8.81
CA GLN A 33 2.04 16.66 -9.95
C GLN A 33 1.99 18.14 -9.54
N LEU A 34 1.23 18.48 -8.48
CA LEU A 34 1.23 19.83 -7.92
C LEU A 34 2.60 20.23 -7.39
N ARG A 35 3.34 19.30 -6.77
CA ARG A 35 4.72 19.53 -6.34
C ARG A 35 5.64 19.85 -7.51
N ARG A 36 5.56 19.07 -8.60
CA ARG A 36 6.35 19.30 -9.82
C ARG A 36 6.08 20.67 -10.42
N LEU A 37 4.81 21.06 -10.52
CA LEU A 37 4.42 22.39 -11.01
C LEU A 37 4.96 23.50 -10.11
N ARG A 38 4.85 23.35 -8.79
CA ARG A 38 5.39 24.33 -7.83
C ARG A 38 6.90 24.50 -7.98
N GLU A 39 7.63 23.40 -7.99
CA GLU A 39 9.09 23.39 -8.12
C GLU A 39 9.53 23.96 -9.48
N GLY A 40 8.83 23.61 -10.57
CA GLY A 40 9.08 24.15 -11.91
C GLY A 40 8.80 25.65 -12.05
N ALA A 41 7.87 26.18 -11.25
CA ALA A 41 7.59 27.62 -11.16
C ALA A 41 8.47 28.36 -10.15
N GLY A 42 9.38 27.67 -9.45
CA GLY A 42 10.27 28.27 -8.45
C GLY A 42 9.55 28.77 -7.18
N ILE A 43 8.35 28.28 -6.89
CA ILE A 43 7.51 28.76 -5.80
C ILE A 43 7.80 27.98 -4.51
N THR A 44 7.90 28.68 -3.38
CA THR A 44 8.08 28.04 -2.07
C THR A 44 6.77 27.43 -1.57
N ARG A 45 6.86 26.45 -0.66
CA ARG A 45 5.65 25.85 -0.07
C ARG A 45 4.89 26.85 0.81
N GLU A 46 5.58 27.81 1.39
CA GLU A 46 5.01 28.93 2.14
C GLU A 46 4.13 29.79 1.24
N ALA A 47 4.68 30.28 0.11
CA ALA A 47 3.94 31.10 -0.85
C ALA A 47 2.74 30.35 -1.46
N ALA A 48 2.90 29.05 -1.74
CA ALA A 48 1.79 28.20 -2.17
C ALA A 48 0.70 28.06 -1.09
N GLY A 49 1.10 27.99 0.18
CA GLY A 49 0.19 27.94 1.32
C GLY A 49 -0.63 29.22 1.44
N ASP A 50 0.05 30.37 1.36
CA ASP A 50 -0.58 31.69 1.45
C ASP A 50 -1.63 31.90 0.34
N ALA A 51 -1.32 31.49 -0.90
CA ALA A 51 -2.23 31.59 -2.04
C ALA A 51 -3.56 30.86 -1.84
N ILE A 52 -3.56 29.75 -1.09
CA ILE A 52 -4.78 28.99 -0.76
C ILE A 52 -5.31 29.23 0.65
N ARG A 53 -4.83 30.28 1.34
CA ARG A 53 -5.17 30.59 2.74
C ARG A 53 -4.94 29.39 3.67
N GLY A 54 -3.87 28.65 3.41
CA GLY A 54 -3.44 27.45 4.12
C GLY A 54 -2.06 27.61 4.73
N SER A 55 -1.59 26.56 5.41
CA SER A 55 -0.25 26.54 6.00
C SER A 55 0.76 25.82 5.10
N HIS A 56 2.05 26.14 5.27
CA HIS A 56 3.16 25.36 4.71
C HIS A 56 2.99 23.84 4.97
N ALA A 57 2.59 23.47 6.19
CA ALA A 57 2.34 22.08 6.57
C ALA A 57 1.15 21.43 5.83
N LYS A 58 0.16 22.22 5.39
CA LYS A 58 -0.92 21.74 4.52
C LYS A 58 -0.38 21.43 3.12
N ILE A 59 0.42 22.32 2.53
CA ILE A 59 1.05 22.08 1.22
C ILE A 59 1.94 20.84 1.27
N SER A 60 2.79 20.69 2.29
CA SER A 60 3.63 19.51 2.44
C SER A 60 2.82 18.20 2.48
N ARG A 61 1.76 18.14 3.30
CA ARG A 61 0.90 16.94 3.36
C ARG A 61 0.15 16.67 2.06
N LEU A 62 -0.29 17.72 1.38
CA LEU A 62 -0.97 17.64 0.09
C LEU A 62 -0.03 17.09 -0.99
N GLU A 63 1.20 17.60 -1.07
CA GLU A 63 2.22 17.12 -2.01
C GLU A 63 2.62 15.67 -1.77
N LEU A 64 2.55 15.22 -0.51
CA LEU A 64 2.77 13.83 -0.12
C LEU A 64 1.52 12.93 -0.30
N GLY A 65 0.40 13.46 -0.79
CA GLY A 65 -0.85 12.72 -0.98
C GLY A 65 -1.54 12.29 0.32
N ARG A 66 -1.18 12.87 1.47
CA ARG A 66 -1.69 12.49 2.80
C ARG A 66 -3.03 13.11 3.15
N VAL A 67 -3.43 14.17 2.45
CA VAL A 67 -4.72 14.86 2.65
C VAL A 67 -5.38 15.10 1.30
N SER A 68 -6.71 15.11 1.28
CA SER A 68 -7.46 15.59 0.13
C SER A 68 -7.29 17.09 -0.05
N CYS A 69 -7.51 17.55 -1.28
CA CYS A 69 -7.48 18.97 -1.61
C CYS A 69 -8.84 19.39 -2.17
N LYS A 70 -9.32 20.57 -1.77
CA LYS A 70 -10.55 21.14 -2.33
C LYS A 70 -10.27 21.60 -3.77
N GLU A 71 -11.26 21.46 -4.63
CA GLU A 71 -11.16 21.89 -6.04
C GLU A 71 -10.74 23.36 -6.17
N ARG A 72 -11.28 24.23 -5.30
CA ARG A 72 -10.88 25.64 -5.18
C ARG A 72 -9.38 25.80 -4.93
N ASP A 73 -8.85 25.10 -3.94
CA ASP A 73 -7.43 25.20 -3.57
C ASP A 73 -6.55 24.73 -4.74
N VAL A 74 -6.96 23.68 -5.47
CA VAL A 74 -6.26 23.24 -6.69
C VAL A 74 -6.30 24.30 -7.77
N ALA A 75 -7.45 24.93 -8.03
CA ALA A 75 -7.58 26.00 -9.02
C ALA A 75 -6.68 27.20 -8.70
N ASP A 76 -6.65 27.62 -7.43
CA ASP A 76 -5.81 28.73 -6.94
C ASP A 76 -4.32 28.40 -7.11
N LEU A 77 -3.88 27.17 -6.78
CA LEU A 77 -2.50 26.72 -7.00
C LEU A 77 -2.12 26.67 -8.48
N LEU A 78 -3.01 26.16 -9.35
CA LEU A 78 -2.73 26.10 -10.80
C LEU A 78 -2.56 27.50 -11.39
N THR A 79 -3.34 28.48 -10.91
CA THR A 79 -3.19 29.89 -11.28
C THR A 79 -1.84 30.43 -10.79
N LEU A 80 -1.47 30.17 -9.53
CA LEU A 80 -0.18 30.58 -8.97
C LEU A 80 1.01 29.96 -9.75
N TYR A 81 0.88 28.71 -10.19
CA TYR A 81 1.90 27.99 -10.96
C TYR A 81 1.89 28.34 -12.46
N ASN A 82 1.08 29.33 -12.86
CA ASN A 82 0.96 29.81 -14.23
C ASN A 82 0.55 28.73 -15.25
N VAL A 83 -0.31 27.78 -14.83
CA VAL A 83 -0.91 26.79 -15.72
C VAL A 83 -2.12 27.42 -16.42
N THR A 84 -1.96 27.77 -17.69
CA THR A 84 -2.97 28.47 -18.51
C THR A 84 -3.74 27.56 -19.46
N ASP A 85 -3.24 26.34 -19.72
CA ASP A 85 -3.93 25.37 -20.59
C ASP A 85 -5.18 24.82 -19.88
N GLU A 86 -6.35 25.14 -20.43
CA GLU A 86 -7.63 24.77 -19.83
C GLU A 86 -7.88 23.26 -19.81
N ALA A 87 -7.37 22.51 -20.78
CA ALA A 87 -7.50 21.05 -20.78
C ALA A 87 -6.69 20.44 -19.63
N ILE A 88 -5.47 20.94 -19.40
CA ILE A 88 -4.64 20.52 -18.27
C ILE A 88 -5.33 20.88 -16.95
N ARG A 89 -5.80 22.12 -16.79
CA ARG A 89 -6.52 22.56 -15.58
C ARG A 89 -7.74 21.67 -15.31
N SER A 90 -8.53 21.38 -16.33
CA SER A 90 -9.70 20.50 -16.24
C SER A 90 -9.35 19.12 -15.69
N ASP A 91 -8.23 18.53 -16.14
CA ASP A 91 -7.79 17.20 -15.70
C ASP A 91 -7.39 17.20 -14.21
N PHE A 92 -6.69 18.24 -13.73
CA PHE A 92 -6.37 18.40 -12.30
C PHE A 92 -7.63 18.57 -11.43
N LEU A 93 -8.61 19.37 -11.87
CA LEU A 93 -9.85 19.60 -11.13
C LEU A 93 -10.74 18.34 -11.08
N LYS A 94 -10.78 17.57 -12.18
CA LYS A 94 -11.43 16.24 -12.20
C LYS A 94 -10.76 15.31 -11.19
N LEU A 95 -9.42 15.28 -11.13
CA LEU A 95 -8.70 14.46 -10.18
C LEU A 95 -8.99 14.87 -8.73
N ALA A 96 -8.95 16.18 -8.44
CA ALA A 96 -9.27 16.73 -7.12
C ALA A 96 -10.65 16.30 -6.62
N ARG A 97 -11.67 16.34 -7.48
CA ARG A 97 -13.02 15.85 -7.17
C ARG A 97 -13.02 14.36 -6.80
N LYS A 98 -12.34 13.52 -7.58
CA LYS A 98 -12.24 12.08 -7.31
C LYS A 98 -11.48 11.76 -6.01
N THR A 99 -10.51 12.58 -5.59
CA THR A 99 -9.79 12.37 -4.32
C THR A 99 -10.63 12.61 -3.06
N SER A 100 -11.75 13.33 -3.20
CA SER A 100 -12.62 13.72 -2.09
C SER A 100 -13.65 12.65 -1.74
N SER A 101 -13.82 11.62 -2.57
CA SER A 101 -14.65 10.46 -2.25
C SER A 101 -13.99 9.64 -1.12
N PRO A 102 -14.69 9.38 -0.01
CA PRO A 102 -14.22 8.45 1.01
C PRO A 102 -14.06 7.04 0.42
N GLY A 103 -12.94 6.37 0.68
CA GLY A 103 -12.81 4.94 0.44
C GLY A 103 -13.78 4.13 1.32
N TRP A 104 -14.12 2.90 0.91
CA TRP A 104 -15.05 2.05 1.65
C TRP A 104 -14.58 1.75 3.09
N TRP A 105 -13.27 1.81 3.34
CA TRP A 105 -12.70 1.56 4.67
C TRP A 105 -12.96 2.68 5.69
N HIS A 106 -13.45 3.85 5.26
CA HIS A 106 -13.75 4.97 6.16
C HIS A 106 -14.75 4.60 7.26
N GLN A 107 -15.63 3.63 6.99
CA GLN A 107 -16.55 3.12 8.00
C GLN A 107 -15.84 2.42 9.17
N TYR A 108 -14.55 2.08 9.05
CA TYR A 108 -13.74 1.38 10.06
C TYR A 108 -12.69 2.29 10.75
N ASN A 109 -12.80 3.62 10.60
CA ASN A 109 -11.82 4.58 11.17
C ASN A 109 -11.70 4.54 12.70
N ASP A 110 -12.67 3.97 13.39
CA ASP A 110 -12.66 3.70 14.83
C ASP A 110 -11.69 2.58 15.22
N VAL A 111 -11.52 1.58 14.35
CA VAL A 111 -10.61 0.44 14.58
C VAL A 111 -9.34 0.51 13.75
N LEU A 112 -9.26 1.40 12.76
CA LEU A 112 -8.11 1.53 11.87
C LEU A 112 -7.08 2.55 12.38
N PRO A 113 -5.80 2.15 12.52
CA PRO A 113 -4.73 3.13 12.61
C PRO A 113 -4.65 3.95 11.32
N GLY A 114 -4.46 5.27 11.41
CA GLY A 114 -4.44 6.14 10.23
C GLY A 114 -3.37 5.79 9.18
N TRP A 115 -2.27 5.14 9.57
CA TRP A 115 -1.26 4.64 8.62
C TRP A 115 -1.80 3.50 7.74
N PHE A 116 -2.77 2.73 8.24
CA PHE A 116 -3.33 1.57 7.56
C PHE A 116 -4.32 1.94 6.46
N GLU A 117 -4.99 3.09 6.56
CA GLU A 117 -5.84 3.61 5.48
C GLU A 117 -5.05 3.82 4.18
N THR A 118 -3.83 4.36 4.31
CA THR A 118 -2.93 4.54 3.16
C THR A 118 -2.51 3.19 2.60
N HIS A 119 -2.24 2.21 3.46
CA HIS A 119 -1.89 0.86 3.05
C HIS A 119 -3.01 0.19 2.24
N ILE A 120 -4.27 0.22 2.70
CA ILE A 120 -5.42 -0.33 1.97
C ILE A 120 -5.58 0.34 0.60
N GLY A 121 -5.51 1.67 0.55
CA GLY A 121 -5.67 2.37 -0.73
C GLY A 121 -4.54 2.11 -1.73
N LEU A 122 -3.33 1.77 -1.27
CA LEU A 122 -2.22 1.32 -2.12
C LEU A 122 -2.36 -0.15 -2.51
N GLU A 123 -2.88 -0.99 -1.61
CA GLU A 123 -3.18 -2.41 -1.84
C GLU A 123 -4.15 -2.57 -3.01
N GLU A 124 -5.25 -1.81 -3.03
CA GLU A 124 -6.24 -1.81 -4.13
C GLU A 124 -5.68 -1.35 -5.48
N ALA A 125 -4.65 -0.50 -5.45
CA ALA A 125 -4.05 0.04 -6.66
C ALA A 125 -2.91 -0.81 -7.21
N ALA A 126 -2.46 -1.80 -6.43
CA ALA A 126 -1.30 -2.58 -6.76
C ALA A 126 -1.59 -3.47 -7.98
N SER A 127 -0.61 -3.55 -8.90
CA SER A 127 -0.60 -4.62 -9.91
C SER A 127 0.03 -5.91 -9.37
N VAL A 128 0.91 -5.77 -8.38
CA VAL A 128 1.60 -6.87 -7.71
C VAL A 128 1.74 -6.54 -6.22
N ILE A 129 1.37 -7.49 -5.36
CA ILE A 129 1.57 -7.45 -3.92
C ILE A 129 2.60 -8.52 -3.59
N ARG A 130 3.71 -8.14 -2.95
CA ARG A 130 4.72 -9.07 -2.44
C ARG A 130 4.78 -8.95 -0.94
N THR A 131 4.61 -10.07 -0.24
CA THR A 131 4.68 -10.10 1.22
C THR A 131 5.55 -11.25 1.70
N TYR A 132 6.27 -10.99 2.78
CA TYR A 132 7.00 -11.99 3.54
C TYR A 132 6.52 -11.90 4.99
N GLU A 133 5.88 -12.96 5.46
CA GLU A 133 5.29 -12.99 6.80
C GLU A 133 5.95 -14.06 7.65
N VAL A 134 6.54 -13.63 8.77
CA VAL A 134 7.25 -14.51 9.71
C VAL A 134 6.36 -14.93 10.88
N GLN A 135 5.42 -14.08 11.26
CA GLN A 135 4.66 -14.26 12.50
C GLN A 135 3.30 -14.91 12.26
N PHE A 136 2.59 -14.51 11.22
CA PHE A 136 1.23 -14.92 10.92
C PHE A 136 1.02 -15.16 9.43
N VAL A 137 -0.02 -15.89 9.05
CA VAL A 137 -0.47 -15.92 7.65
C VAL A 137 -0.79 -14.50 7.15
N PRO A 138 -0.45 -14.11 5.90
CA PRO A 138 -0.77 -12.80 5.35
C PRO A 138 -2.26 -12.46 5.42
N GLY A 139 -2.59 -11.21 5.76
CA GLY A 139 -3.98 -10.79 6.01
C GLY A 139 -4.97 -11.05 4.87
N LEU A 140 -4.50 -10.97 3.62
CA LEU A 140 -5.30 -11.28 2.43
C LEU A 140 -5.61 -12.78 2.27
N LEU A 141 -4.96 -13.65 3.03
CA LEU A 141 -5.08 -15.11 2.92
C LEU A 141 -5.58 -15.74 4.22
N GLN A 142 -6.19 -14.95 5.13
CA GLN A 142 -6.67 -15.42 6.44
C GLN A 142 -8.15 -15.82 6.38
N THR A 143 -8.56 -16.88 7.08
CA THR A 143 -9.98 -17.13 7.36
C THR A 143 -10.49 -16.14 8.41
N PRO A 144 -11.82 -15.92 8.52
CA PRO A 144 -12.40 -15.08 9.57
C PRO A 144 -11.98 -15.53 10.98
N ASP A 145 -11.94 -16.84 11.24
CA ASP A 145 -11.59 -17.37 12.56
C ASP A 145 -10.11 -17.19 12.89
N TYR A 146 -9.22 -17.38 11.91
CA TYR A 146 -7.79 -17.09 12.09
C TYR A 146 -7.57 -15.59 12.29
N ALA A 147 -8.24 -14.74 11.49
CA ALA A 147 -8.18 -13.29 11.63
C ALA A 147 -8.66 -12.82 13.01
N ARG A 148 -9.70 -13.46 13.57
CA ARG A 148 -10.21 -13.19 14.91
C ARG A 148 -9.16 -13.53 15.97
N ALA A 149 -8.51 -14.69 15.86
CA ALA A 149 -7.45 -15.09 16.78
C ALA A 149 -6.23 -14.13 16.72
N VAL A 150 -5.83 -13.67 15.52
CA VAL A 150 -4.79 -12.64 15.36
C VAL A 150 -5.22 -11.31 16.01
N ALA A 151 -6.46 -10.89 15.78
CA ALA A 151 -6.96 -9.61 16.30
C ALA A 151 -7.02 -9.60 17.83
N GLN A 152 -7.49 -10.69 18.44
CA GLN A 152 -7.52 -10.84 19.91
C GLN A 152 -6.11 -10.79 20.52
N LEU A 153 -5.14 -11.43 19.86
CA LEU A 153 -3.74 -11.42 20.31
C LEU A 153 -3.10 -10.02 20.20
N GLY A 154 -3.36 -9.29 19.11
CA GLY A 154 -2.80 -7.95 18.88
C GLY A 154 -3.51 -6.84 19.67
N HIS A 155 -4.76 -7.06 20.06
CA HIS A 155 -5.61 -6.07 20.75
C HIS A 155 -6.30 -6.68 21.98
N PRO A 156 -5.55 -7.09 23.02
CA PRO A 156 -6.09 -7.82 24.16
C PRO A 156 -7.08 -7.01 25.02
N ARG A 157 -7.13 -5.68 24.84
CA ARG A 157 -8.05 -4.77 25.54
C ARG A 157 -9.26 -4.36 24.70
N SER A 158 -9.33 -4.79 23.43
CA SER A 158 -10.44 -4.44 22.56
C SER A 158 -11.71 -5.20 22.93
N SER A 159 -12.86 -4.56 22.73
CA SER A 159 -14.15 -5.20 22.93
C SER A 159 -14.41 -6.28 21.85
N PRO A 160 -15.30 -7.26 22.09
CA PRO A 160 -15.69 -8.23 21.08
C PRO A 160 -16.17 -7.58 19.77
N GLU A 161 -16.88 -6.45 19.85
CA GLU A 161 -17.39 -5.70 18.71
C GLU A 161 -16.25 -5.06 17.90
N GLU A 162 -15.26 -4.48 18.56
CA GLU A 162 -14.06 -3.94 17.90
C GLU A 162 -13.26 -5.04 17.18
N ILE A 163 -13.13 -6.21 17.81
CA ILE A 163 -12.49 -7.37 17.20
C ILE A 163 -13.25 -7.80 15.94
N GLU A 164 -14.57 -7.92 16.01
CA GLU A 164 -15.38 -8.33 14.86
C GLU A 164 -15.31 -7.31 13.72
N ARG A 165 -15.30 -6.00 14.02
CA ARG A 165 -15.09 -4.95 13.01
C ARG A 165 -13.73 -5.09 12.31
N ARG A 166 -12.66 -5.44 13.05
CA ARG A 166 -11.33 -5.73 12.45
C ARG A 166 -11.34 -6.98 11.56
N VAL A 167 -12.12 -8.00 11.94
CA VAL A 167 -12.29 -9.23 11.13
C VAL A 167 -13.04 -8.90 9.84
N GLN A 168 -14.17 -8.18 9.93
CA GLN A 168 -14.96 -7.76 8.77
C GLN A 168 -14.13 -6.95 7.78
N LEU A 169 -13.36 -5.97 8.26
CA LEU A 169 -12.41 -5.23 7.43
C LEU A 169 -11.44 -6.17 6.70
N ARG A 170 -10.86 -7.16 7.39
CA ARG A 170 -9.93 -8.12 6.77
C ARG A 170 -10.61 -8.95 5.70
N VAL A 171 -11.82 -9.45 5.96
CA VAL A 171 -12.59 -10.25 5.00
C VAL A 171 -12.95 -9.40 3.77
N GLN A 172 -13.41 -8.16 3.97
CA GLN A 172 -13.74 -7.26 2.87
C GLN A 172 -12.52 -6.95 2.01
N ARG A 173 -11.32 -6.81 2.59
CA ARG A 173 -10.07 -6.64 1.82
C ARG A 173 -9.76 -7.81 0.89
N GLN A 174 -10.21 -9.02 1.22
CA GLN A 174 -9.92 -10.21 0.42
C GLN A 174 -10.70 -10.26 -0.90
N GLU A 175 -11.78 -9.48 -1.01
CA GLU A 175 -12.53 -9.32 -2.27
C GLU A 175 -11.59 -8.85 -3.40
N LEU A 176 -10.53 -8.12 -3.07
CA LEU A 176 -9.48 -7.70 -4.00
C LEU A 176 -8.84 -8.87 -4.78
N LEU A 177 -8.83 -10.09 -4.23
CA LEU A 177 -8.22 -11.24 -4.89
C LEU A 177 -9.02 -11.76 -6.09
N THR A 178 -10.31 -11.43 -6.17
CA THR A 178 -11.24 -12.00 -7.15
C THR A 178 -11.87 -10.97 -8.09
N VAL A 179 -11.58 -9.68 -7.91
CA VAL A 179 -12.05 -8.63 -8.84
C VAL A 179 -11.39 -8.73 -10.22
N PRO A 180 -12.01 -8.19 -11.29
CA PRO A 180 -11.32 -7.99 -12.56
C PRO A 180 -10.02 -7.20 -12.36
N ASP A 181 -8.96 -7.57 -13.07
CA ASP A 181 -7.62 -6.99 -12.91
C ASP A 181 -7.03 -7.13 -11.48
N ALA A 182 -7.44 -8.16 -10.71
CA ALA A 182 -6.90 -8.43 -9.38
C ALA A 182 -5.36 -8.45 -9.36
N PRO A 183 -4.72 -7.94 -8.29
CA PRO A 183 -3.26 -7.94 -8.16
C PRO A 183 -2.72 -9.37 -8.16
N ARG A 184 -1.51 -9.52 -8.71
CA ARG A 184 -0.71 -10.72 -8.49
C ARG A 184 -0.16 -10.71 -7.07
N VAL A 185 -0.54 -11.68 -6.26
CA VAL A 185 -0.10 -11.82 -4.87
C VAL A 185 1.00 -12.86 -4.78
N TRP A 186 2.16 -12.46 -4.26
CA TRP A 186 3.29 -13.32 -3.97
C TRP A 186 3.52 -13.32 -2.47
N ALA A 187 3.09 -14.39 -1.82
CA ALA A 187 3.22 -14.57 -0.39
C ALA A 187 4.30 -15.60 -0.08
N VAL A 188 5.32 -15.16 0.67
CA VAL A 188 6.26 -16.06 1.31
C VAL A 188 5.90 -16.14 2.78
N ILE A 189 5.57 -17.33 3.26
CA ILE A 189 5.13 -17.58 4.63
C ILE A 189 6.20 -18.39 5.35
N ASP A 190 6.57 -18.00 6.57
CA ASP A 190 7.45 -18.81 7.41
C ASP A 190 6.74 -20.07 7.91
N GLU A 191 7.43 -21.21 7.89
CA GLU A 191 6.86 -22.51 8.29
C GLU A 191 6.35 -22.50 9.74
N ALA A 192 6.98 -21.73 10.64
CA ALA A 192 6.51 -21.63 12.02
C ALA A 192 5.12 -20.98 12.12
N SER A 193 4.78 -20.06 11.22
CA SER A 193 3.43 -19.46 11.19
C SER A 193 2.34 -20.46 10.77
N LEU A 194 2.70 -21.53 10.06
CA LEU A 194 1.80 -22.63 9.69
C LEU A 194 1.66 -23.69 10.78
N ARG A 195 2.62 -23.76 11.71
CA ARG A 195 2.66 -24.76 12.80
C ARG A 195 2.20 -24.24 14.15
N ARG A 196 2.28 -22.92 14.40
CA ARG A 196 1.83 -22.33 15.66
C ARG A 196 0.30 -22.48 15.78
N PRO A 197 -0.24 -23.03 16.90
CA PRO A 197 -1.66 -23.31 17.05
C PRO A 197 -2.49 -22.06 17.37
N LEU A 198 -2.48 -21.07 16.47
CA LEU A 198 -3.21 -19.83 16.68
C LEU A 198 -4.73 -20.07 16.55
N GLY A 199 -5.49 -19.73 17.59
CA GLY A 199 -6.93 -20.02 17.66
C GLY A 199 -7.26 -21.50 17.89
N GLY A 200 -6.26 -22.37 18.09
CA GLY A 200 -6.44 -23.80 18.31
C GLY A 200 -6.41 -24.65 17.03
N PRO A 201 -6.46 -26.00 17.18
CA PRO A 201 -6.26 -26.93 16.07
C PRO A 201 -7.30 -26.79 14.94
N ASP A 202 -8.57 -26.58 15.28
CA ASP A 202 -9.66 -26.49 14.28
C ASP A 202 -9.54 -25.24 13.41
N VAL A 203 -9.18 -24.10 14.04
CA VAL A 203 -8.93 -22.83 13.33
C VAL A 203 -7.75 -22.98 12.38
N MET A 204 -6.66 -23.61 12.83
CA MET A 204 -5.50 -23.87 11.99
C MET A 204 -5.82 -24.83 10.84
N ALA A 205 -6.56 -25.90 11.09
CA ALA A 205 -6.98 -26.83 10.04
C ALA A 205 -7.85 -26.12 8.98
N GLY A 206 -8.76 -25.24 9.42
CA GLY A 206 -9.54 -24.38 8.53
C GLY A 206 -8.67 -23.43 7.72
N GLN A 207 -7.69 -22.78 8.36
CA GLN A 207 -6.75 -21.88 7.73
C GLN A 207 -5.89 -22.57 6.67
N LEU A 208 -5.35 -23.75 6.96
CA LEU A 208 -4.53 -24.52 6.01
C LEU A 208 -5.35 -24.97 4.79
N ARG A 209 -6.58 -25.46 4.99
CA ARG A 209 -7.50 -25.77 3.88
C ARG A 209 -7.81 -24.55 3.03
N HIS A 210 -7.97 -23.38 3.66
CA HIS A 210 -8.19 -22.14 2.94
C HIS A 210 -6.96 -21.74 2.11
N LEU A 211 -5.74 -21.86 2.64
CA LEU A 211 -4.52 -21.58 1.89
C LEU A 211 -4.40 -22.46 0.63
N LEU A 212 -4.73 -23.74 0.72
CA LEU A 212 -4.77 -24.63 -0.44
C LEU A 212 -5.75 -24.11 -1.51
N LYS A 213 -6.96 -23.70 -1.12
CA LYS A 213 -7.92 -23.10 -2.05
C LYS A 213 -7.39 -21.80 -2.67
N MET A 214 -6.70 -20.95 -1.89
CA MET A 214 -6.13 -19.71 -2.44
C MET A 214 -5.06 -19.98 -3.49
N THR A 215 -4.34 -21.11 -3.42
CA THR A 215 -3.38 -21.50 -4.48
C THR A 215 -4.05 -21.94 -5.78
N GLU A 216 -5.36 -22.16 -5.81
CA GLU A 216 -6.12 -22.43 -7.03
C GLU A 216 -6.38 -21.14 -7.84
N LEU A 217 -6.25 -19.96 -7.22
CA LEU A 217 -6.40 -18.68 -7.91
C LEU A 217 -5.18 -18.39 -8.81
N PRO A 218 -5.38 -18.00 -10.08
CA PRO A 218 -4.28 -17.82 -11.03
C PRO A 218 -3.35 -16.64 -10.69
N ASN A 219 -3.83 -15.69 -9.88
CA ASN A 219 -3.09 -14.51 -9.43
C ASN A 219 -2.41 -14.70 -8.07
N VAL A 220 -2.53 -15.85 -7.40
CA VAL A 220 -1.94 -16.08 -6.07
C VAL A 220 -0.80 -17.09 -6.16
N THR A 221 0.37 -16.72 -5.64
CA THR A 221 1.54 -17.58 -5.49
C THR A 221 1.92 -17.64 -4.02
N LEU A 222 1.87 -18.83 -3.44
CA LEU A 222 2.24 -19.09 -2.06
C LEU A 222 3.52 -19.94 -2.00
N ARG A 223 4.49 -19.52 -1.18
CA ARG A 223 5.75 -20.24 -0.94
C ARG A 223 6.10 -20.22 0.56
N TRP A 224 6.92 -21.17 1.02
CA TRP A 224 7.58 -21.10 2.33
C TRP A 224 9.04 -21.56 2.21
N PRO A 225 9.95 -21.06 3.06
CA PRO A 225 11.34 -21.51 3.08
C PRO A 225 11.40 -23.03 3.35
N GLY A 226 11.81 -23.82 2.36
CA GLY A 226 11.96 -25.28 2.47
C GLY A 226 10.95 -26.14 1.69
N GLY A 227 9.88 -25.55 1.12
CA GLY A 227 8.82 -26.31 0.41
C GLY A 227 9.06 -26.59 -1.08
N GLY A 228 10.19 -26.19 -1.66
CA GLY A 228 10.49 -26.36 -3.08
C GLY A 228 11.66 -25.47 -3.51
N ARG A 229 12.48 -25.97 -4.45
CA ARG A 229 13.72 -25.35 -4.96
C ARG A 229 13.46 -23.90 -5.37
N TRP A 230 14.26 -22.98 -4.84
CA TRP A 230 14.42 -21.63 -5.40
C TRP A 230 14.79 -21.78 -6.88
N PRO A 231 14.01 -21.30 -7.86
CA PRO A 231 14.53 -21.21 -9.21
C PRO A 231 15.54 -20.05 -9.18
N ASP A 232 16.81 -20.38 -9.34
CA ASP A 232 17.70 -19.47 -10.04
C ASP A 232 17.00 -19.19 -11.38
N HIS A 233 16.45 -17.98 -11.51
CA HIS A 233 15.73 -17.48 -12.69
C HIS A 233 14.27 -17.94 -12.83
N ASP A 234 13.37 -17.31 -12.08
CA ASP A 234 11.96 -17.19 -12.47
C ASP A 234 11.82 -16.02 -13.46
N PRO A 235 11.51 -16.26 -14.75
CA PRO A 235 11.40 -15.19 -15.75
C PRO A 235 10.24 -14.22 -15.46
N ALA A 236 9.33 -14.55 -14.53
CA ALA A 236 8.26 -13.66 -14.08
C ALA A 236 8.68 -12.69 -12.95
N LEU A 237 9.96 -12.71 -12.54
CA LEU A 237 10.57 -11.76 -11.61
C LEU A 237 11.53 -10.82 -12.36
N PRO A 238 11.08 -9.64 -12.83
CA PRO A 238 12.01 -8.62 -13.30
C PRO A 238 12.81 -8.10 -12.10
N GLY A 239 14.12 -8.37 -12.06
CA GLY A 239 15.05 -7.76 -11.11
C GLY A 239 15.97 -8.70 -10.34
N ALA A 240 15.78 -10.02 -10.40
CA ALA A 240 16.75 -10.96 -9.82
C ALA A 240 17.86 -11.27 -10.84
N GLY A 241 18.79 -10.32 -11.01
CA GLY A 241 20.07 -10.61 -11.67
C GLY A 241 20.87 -11.62 -10.86
N PRO A 242 21.78 -12.40 -11.48
CA PRO A 242 22.54 -13.42 -10.78
C PRO A 242 23.53 -12.75 -9.82
N ALA A 243 23.21 -12.76 -8.52
CA ALA A 243 24.17 -12.43 -7.47
C ALA A 243 25.12 -13.62 -7.30
N GLY A 244 26.03 -13.79 -8.27
CA GLY A 244 27.16 -14.70 -8.18
C GLY A 244 28.19 -14.16 -7.21
N HIS A 245 28.00 -14.35 -5.91
CA HIS A 245 29.12 -14.36 -4.96
C HIS A 245 28.97 -15.53 -4.00
N ARG A 246 29.74 -16.58 -4.32
CA ARG A 246 30.04 -17.68 -3.41
C ARG A 246 30.73 -17.10 -2.18
N LEU A 247 30.03 -17.01 -1.05
CA LEU A 247 30.69 -16.91 0.25
C LEU A 247 31.06 -18.34 0.66
N SER A 248 32.29 -18.70 0.31
CA SER A 248 33.02 -19.82 0.88
C SER A 248 33.02 -19.69 2.40
N GLY A 249 32.77 -20.80 3.09
CA GLY A 249 32.81 -20.87 4.55
C GLY A 249 34.18 -20.53 5.11
N ALA A 250 34.17 -19.82 6.24
CA ALA A 250 35.06 -19.95 7.38
C ALA A 250 34.90 -18.71 8.28
N ALA A 251 34.06 -18.79 9.31
CA ALA A 251 34.19 -18.04 10.58
C ALA A 251 33.06 -18.42 11.54
N HIS A 252 33.06 -19.69 11.97
CA HIS A 252 32.36 -20.10 13.17
C HIS A 252 33.44 -20.36 14.23
N GLN A 253 33.56 -19.45 15.20
CA GLN A 253 34.17 -19.60 16.54
C GLN A 253 34.95 -18.34 16.92
N ARG A 254 34.36 -17.57 17.86
CA ARG A 254 34.98 -16.98 19.07
C ARG A 254 34.24 -15.70 19.44
N ALA A 255 33.24 -15.83 20.32
CA ALA A 255 32.83 -14.73 21.20
C ALA A 255 31.94 -15.23 22.35
N LEU A 256 32.29 -16.34 23.01
CA LEU A 256 31.72 -16.70 24.32
C LEU A 256 32.74 -17.55 25.12
N SER A 257 33.62 -16.86 25.85
CA SER A 257 34.41 -17.30 27.02
C SER A 257 35.28 -16.11 27.42
N GLY A 258 34.83 -15.26 28.37
CA GLY A 258 35.41 -15.17 29.73
C GLY A 258 36.69 -14.30 29.76
N GLN A 259 37.05 -13.51 30.76
CA GLN A 259 36.53 -13.07 32.04
C GLN A 259 37.60 -12.07 32.57
N ALA A 260 37.24 -11.17 33.49
CA ALA A 260 38.12 -10.51 34.48
C ALA A 260 39.32 -9.66 34.01
N ARG A 261 39.19 -8.33 34.13
CA ARG A 261 39.77 -7.53 35.24
C ARG A 261 39.27 -6.09 35.16
#